data_AF-A0A0J6T012-F1
#
_entry.id   AF-A0A0J6T012-F1
#
_cell.length_a   1.000
_cell.length_b   1.000
_cell.length_c   1.000
_cell.angle_alpha   90.00
_cell.angle_beta   90.00
_cell.angle_gamma   90.00
#
_symmetry.space_group_name_H-M   'P 1'
#
loop_
_entity.id
_entity.type
_entity.pdbx_description
1 polymer ?
#
loop_
_entity_poly.entity_id
_entity_poly.type
_entity_poly.pdbx_seq_one_letter_code
_entity_poly.pdbx_strand_id
1 'polypeptide(L)' 'MLAGRTDTDDFFETLLRRLITDAVIGGITHGNSRDDRLVIRLRQYDKRARLERLSSQTRQVIASALRLLGEEPEVVRA' A
#
# COMPACT_ATOMS: atom_id res chain seq x y z
N MET A 1 17.56 -13.40 -21.22
CA MET A 1 17.76 -12.20 -20.39
C MET A 1 16.43 -11.46 -20.32
N LEU A 2 15.77 -11.42 -19.15
CA LEU A 2 14.44 -10.81 -18.92
C LEU A 2 14.59 -9.49 -18.15
N ALA A 3 15.40 -8.57 -18.66
CA ALA A 3 15.69 -7.31 -17.96
C ALA A 3 14.48 -6.35 -17.89
N GLY A 4 13.46 -6.51 -18.75
CA GLY A 4 12.33 -5.57 -18.82
C GLY A 4 11.20 -5.80 -17.80
N ARG A 5 11.09 -6.97 -17.19
CA ARG A 5 9.98 -7.28 -16.26
C ARG A 5 10.23 -6.74 -14.85
N THR A 6 11.45 -6.90 -14.35
CA THR A 6 11.88 -6.35 -13.05
C THR A 6 11.81 -4.82 -13.03
N ASP A 7 12.25 -4.14 -14.08
CA ASP A 7 12.19 -2.67 -14.16
C ASP A 7 10.76 -2.12 -14.15
N THR A 8 9.83 -2.82 -14.82
CA THR A 8 8.43 -2.40 -14.89
C THR A 8 7.72 -2.65 -13.55
N ASP A 9 7.99 -3.79 -12.90
CA ASP A 9 7.48 -4.10 -11.57
C ASP A 9 8.04 -3.11 -10.54
N ASP A 10 9.33 -2.79 -10.60
CA ASP A 10 9.97 -1.81 -9.70
C ASP A 10 9.44 -0.38 -9.91
N PHE A 11 9.21 0.04 -11.15
CA PHE A 11 8.60 1.34 -11.46
C PHE A 11 7.16 1.43 -10.93
N PHE A 12 6.35 0.40 -11.20
CA PHE A 12 4.97 0.33 -10.72
C PHE A 12 4.92 0.36 -9.20
N GLU A 13 5.74 -0.46 -8.54
CA GLU A 13 5.82 -0.50 -7.08
C GLU A 13 6.32 0.82 -6.47
N THR A 14 7.24 1.52 -7.14
CA THR A 14 7.69 2.85 -6.73
C THR A 14 6.55 3.86 -6.80
N LEU A 15 5.78 3.85 -7.90
CA LEU A 15 4.65 4.75 -8.08
C LEU A 15 3.52 4.46 -7.09
N LEU A 16 3.24 3.17 -6.83
CA LEU A 16 2.25 2.74 -5.85
C LEU A 16 2.63 3.20 -4.44
N ARG A 17 3.89 3.02 -4.03
CA ARG A 17 4.38 3.48 -2.71
C ARG A 17 4.20 4.99 -2.57
N ARG A 18 4.56 5.77 -3.59
CA ARG A 18 4.41 7.23 -3.57
C ARG A 18 2.95 7.66 -3.44
N LEU A 19 2.05 7.07 -4.23
CA LEU A 19 0.62 7.36 -4.17
C LEU A 19 0.04 7.06 -2.79
N ILE A 20 0.43 5.95 -2.17
CA ILE A 20 0.00 5.59 -0.80
C ILE A 20 0.49 6.63 0.20
N THR A 21 1.78 6.99 0.15
CA THR A 21 2.35 8.00 1.05
C THR A 21 1.66 9.35 0.89
N ASP A 22 1.47 9.84 -0.33
CA ASP A 22 0.82 11.13 -0.60
C ASP A 22 -0.64 11.13 -0.13
N ALA A 23 -1.37 10.04 -0.35
CA ALA A 23 -2.76 9.92 0.08
C ALA A 23 -2.90 9.85 1.61
N VAL A 24 -2.01 9.13 2.29
CA VAL A 24 -2.01 9.02 3.76
C VAL A 24 -1.61 10.35 4.40
N ILE A 25 -0.55 11.00 3.91
CA ILE A 25 -0.16 12.33 4.39
C ILE A 25 -1.31 13.32 4.14
N GLY A 26 -1.90 13.32 2.95
CA GLY A 26 -3.06 14.15 2.63
C GLY A 26 -4.25 13.90 3.56
N GLY A 27 -4.60 12.65 3.84
CA GLY A 27 -5.69 12.30 4.76
C GLY A 27 -5.44 12.77 6.20
N ILE A 28 -4.20 12.63 6.67
CA ILE A 28 -3.77 13.08 8.01
C ILE A 28 -3.77 14.62 8.09
N THR A 29 -3.21 15.32 7.10
CA THR A 29 -3.07 16.79 7.14
C THR A 29 -4.41 17.51 7.04
N HIS A 30 -5.38 16.94 6.34
CA HIS A 30 -6.72 17.53 6.20
C HIS A 30 -7.66 17.18 7.36
N GLY A 31 -7.15 16.52 8.42
CA GLY A 31 -7.93 16.15 9.61
C GLY A 31 -9.00 15.09 9.34
N ASN A 32 -9.00 14.49 8.16
CA ASN A 32 -9.94 13.47 7.75
C ASN A 32 -9.29 12.09 7.89
N SER A 33 -8.81 11.81 9.12
CA SER A 33 -8.05 10.60 9.51
C SER A 33 -8.78 9.29 9.21
N ARG A 34 -10.04 9.37 8.81
CA ARG A 34 -10.93 8.26 8.49
C ARG A 34 -11.59 8.46 7.13
N ASP A 35 -10.80 8.82 6.11
CA ASP A 35 -11.27 8.66 4.74
C ASP A 35 -11.45 7.16 4.48
N ASP A 36 -12.65 6.64 4.79
CA ASP A 36 -13.02 5.23 4.67
C ASP A 36 -12.73 4.70 3.26
N ARG A 37 -12.75 5.59 2.25
CA ARG A 37 -12.38 5.24 0.86
C ARG A 37 -10.89 4.93 0.73
N LEU A 38 -10.03 5.65 1.43
CA LEU A 38 -8.59 5.37 1.46
C LEU A 38 -8.30 4.06 2.17
N VAL A 39 -8.95 3.80 3.31
CA VAL A 39 -8.84 2.54 4.05
C VAL A 39 -9.26 1.35 3.19
N ILE A 40 -10.44 1.43 2.55
CA ILE A 40 -10.93 0.38 1.65
C ILE A 40 -9.94 0.12 0.52
N ARG A 41 -9.37 1.17 -0.07
CA ARG A 41 -8.41 1.06 -1.17
C ARG A 41 -7.09 0.44 -0.71
N LEU A 42 -6.59 0.79 0.48
CA LEU A 42 -5.40 0.18 1.07
C LEU A 42 -5.59 -1.30 1.38
N ARG A 43 -6.77 -1.71 1.88
CA ARG A 43 -7.11 -3.13 2.07
C ARG A 43 -7.14 -3.90 0.75
N GLN A 44 -7.66 -3.29 -0.32
CA GLN A 44 -7.63 -3.89 -1.66
C GLN A 44 -6.20 -4.03 -2.18
N TYR A 45 -5.35 -3.02 -1.97
CA TYR A 45 -3.94 -3.09 -2.34
C TYR A 45 -3.18 -4.13 -1.53
N ASP A 46 -3.45 -4.30 -0.24
CA ASP A 46 -2.84 -5.37 0.56
C ASP A 46 -3.20 -6.76 0.00
N LYS A 47 -4.49 -6.97 -0.33
CA LYS A 47 -4.95 -8.22 -0.96
C LYS A 47 -4.26 -8.47 -2.31
N ARG A 48 -4.19 -7.46 -3.17
CA ARG A 48 -3.51 -7.58 -4.47
C ARG A 48 -2.00 -7.77 -4.32
N ALA A 49 -1.36 -7.07 -3.38
CA ALA A 49 0.06 -7.19 -3.13
C ALA A 49 0.47 -8.61 -2.72
N ARG A 50 -0.42 -9.33 -2.02
CA ARG A 50 -0.23 -10.73 -1.67
C ARG A 50 -0.44 -11.66 -2.85
N LEU A 51 -1.52 -11.46 -3.63
CA LEU A 51 -1.83 -12.27 -4.81
C LEU A 51 -0.76 -12.15 -5.90
N GLU A 52 -0.30 -10.92 -6.15
CA GLU A 52 0.68 -10.59 -7.19
C GLU A 52 2.13 -10.73 -6.71
N ARG A 53 2.34 -11.15 -5.44
CA ARG A 53 3.67 -11.29 -4.81
C ARG A 53 4.55 -10.05 -4.93
N LEU A 54 3.96 -8.87 -4.78
CA LEU A 54 4.70 -7.60 -4.73
C LEU A 54 5.78 -7.62 -3.65
N SER A 55 6.78 -6.76 -3.79
CA SER A 55 7.93 -6.75 -2.90
C SER A 55 7.54 -6.59 -1.42
N SER A 56 8.42 -7.09 -0.56
CA SER A 56 8.30 -6.91 0.90
C SER A 56 8.19 -5.43 1.28
N GLN A 57 8.90 -4.55 0.56
CA GLN A 57 8.89 -3.12 0.81
C GLN A 57 7.52 -2.49 0.51
N THR A 58 6.90 -2.85 -0.61
CA THR A 58 5.56 -2.35 -0.97
C THR A 58 4.50 -2.83 0.02
N ARG A 59 4.57 -4.09 0.45
CA ARG A 59 3.70 -4.61 1.51
C ARG A 59 3.88 -3.89 2.85
N GLN A 60 5.13 -3.55 3.22
CA GLN A 60 5.40 -2.79 4.43
C GLN A 60 4.81 -1.38 4.37
N VAL A 61 4.90 -0.69 3.23
CA VAL A 61 4.29 0.64 3.06
C VAL A 61 2.78 0.58 3.21
N ILE A 62 2.11 -0.40 2.60
CA ILE A 62 0.66 -0.60 2.74
C ILE A 62 0.28 -0.89 4.20
N ALA A 63 1.02 -1.78 4.87
CA ALA A 63 0.76 -2.13 6.26
C ALA A 63 0.96 -0.93 7.21
N SER A 64 2.01 -0.14 7.01
CA SER A 64 2.25 1.08 7.79
C SER A 64 1.18 2.13 7.55
N ALA A 65 0.75 2.30 6.29
CA ALA A 65 -0.34 3.21 5.93
C ALA A 65 -1.65 2.86 6.66
N LEU A 66 -2.01 1.57 6.70
CA LEU A 66 -3.19 1.09 7.44
C LEU A 66 -3.07 1.41 8.94
N ARG A 67 -1.92 1.11 9.56
CA ARG A 67 -1.70 1.43 10.99
C ARG A 67 -1.79 2.92 11.30
N LEU A 68 -1.26 3.78 10.44
CA LEU A 68 -1.34 5.24 10.61
C LEU A 68 -2.79 5.74 10.54
N LEU A 69 -3.66 5.03 9.84
CA LEU A 69 -5.10 5.30 9.76
C LEU A 69 -5.90 4.59 10.87
N GLY A 70 -5.24 3.92 11.82
CA GLY A 70 -5.88 3.21 12.93
C GLY A 70 -6.45 1.84 12.55
N GLU A 71 -6.03 1.27 11.42
CA GLU A 71 -6.51 -0.01 10.89
C GLU A 71 -5.43 -1.09 11.05
N GLU A 72 -5.86 -2.28 11.49
CA GLU A 72 -4.99 -3.46 11.51
C GLU A 72 -4.89 -4.04 10.08
N PRO A 73 -3.68 -4.23 9.53
CA PRO A 73 -3.53 -4.99 8.29
C PRO A 73 -4.06 -6.42 8.49
N GLU A 74 -4.66 -7.05 7.47
CA GLU A 74 -5.23 -8.40 7.61
C GLU A 74 -4.11 -9.41 7.93
N VAL A 75 -3.81 -9.64 9.21
CA VAL A 75 -2.87 -10.68 9.63
C VAL A 75 -3.61 -12.00 9.52
N VAL A 76 -3.27 -12.80 8.51
CA VAL A 76 -3.65 -14.22 8.52
C VAL A 76 -2.86 -14.85 9.66
N ARG A 77 -3.53 -15.13 10.78
CA ARG A 77 -3.00 -16.09 11.75
C ARG A 77 -2.88 -17.41 11.01
N ALA A 78 -1.64 -17.85 10.84
CA ALA A 78 -1.32 -19.20 10.41
C ALA A 78 -1.84 -20.22 11.42
#